data_AF-A0A0G4FFL8-F1
#
_entry.id   AF-A0A0G4FFL8-F1
#
_cell.length_a   1.000
_cell.length_b   1.000
_cell.length_c   1.000
_cell.angle_alpha   90.00
_cell.angle_beta   90.00
_cell.angle_gamma   90.00
#
_symmetry.space_group_name_H-M   'P 1'
#
loop_
_entity.id
_entity.type
_entity.pdbx_description
1 polymer ?
#
loop_
_entity_poly.entity_id
_entity_poly.type
_entity_poly.pdbx_seq_one_letter_code
_entity_poly.pdbx_strand_id
1 'polypeptide(L)'
;MAGSGQAAGASMAPASISELRAEGDVLLEKIRQLHNKIKLSCDVRLRQGGASGDTMAALLSLGAASGQFRVAESAVSAGLEAITTVAALDPTEQASGTAAAALDGPQHTNDSGSPAAAIVGGGSGSGGEMDVVDASPDGPAAEVAAADSDLSVAAPQQPSYRQVHVSGRQPPNQPPGRLRLSRDELANVFGSFHPWELTHRRRVLGQALFDAAAANYTHLTIDGSAKGGVRQLWGRMPHKTAYKWGQRASHLTHLHTILPFESISRWCRGTWVALIEGNAAARKAINDEEKKVQQEGGEEGTARPAHHVPQPASSIKVISFDDDHDSSFRCDTSAEPLPPSPVDLSNLEEVHNMPCQYAAVRAGRRVWRAPRLRVLTFGREQGYGVEDIKSNHSCWMEACEHLEKFDVDTILLSVKQGLLSFS
;
A
#
# COMPACT_ATOMS: atom_id res chain seq x y z
N MET A 1 -3.24 40.97 -45.11
CA MET A 1 -3.33 41.36 -43.69
C MET A 1 -2.73 40.24 -42.86
N ALA A 2 -1.57 40.49 -42.26
CA ALA A 2 -0.84 39.54 -41.44
C ALA A 2 -1.36 39.58 -40.01
N GLY A 3 -1.78 38.43 -39.47
CA GLY A 3 -2.14 38.26 -38.06
C GLY A 3 -1.00 37.56 -37.33
N SER A 4 -0.32 38.31 -36.46
CA SER A 4 0.85 37.92 -35.68
C SER A 4 0.50 36.88 -34.61
N GLY A 5 1.29 35.81 -34.52
CA GLY A 5 1.22 34.80 -33.47
C GLY A 5 1.96 35.28 -32.22
N GLN A 6 1.24 35.39 -31.10
CA GLN A 6 1.78 35.81 -29.81
C GLN A 6 2.16 34.56 -29.01
N ALA A 7 3.47 34.36 -28.79
CA ALA A 7 4.02 33.30 -27.95
C ALA A 7 3.77 33.65 -26.46
N ALA A 8 3.01 32.80 -25.77
CA ALA A 8 2.84 32.88 -24.32
C ALA A 8 4.07 32.27 -23.62
N GLY A 9 5.02 33.12 -23.25
CA GLY A 9 6.03 32.77 -22.26
C GLY A 9 5.38 32.73 -20.88
N ALA A 10 5.25 31.53 -20.31
CA ALA A 10 4.79 31.34 -18.94
C ALA A 10 5.86 31.86 -17.96
N SER A 11 5.70 33.12 -17.53
CA SER A 11 6.35 33.66 -16.35
C SER A 11 5.83 32.90 -15.13
N MET A 12 6.70 32.14 -14.45
CA MET A 12 6.37 31.57 -13.15
C MET A 12 6.08 32.73 -12.18
N ALA A 13 4.82 32.84 -11.76
CA ALA A 13 4.36 33.89 -10.88
C ALA A 13 5.05 33.82 -9.49
N PRO A 14 5.28 34.97 -8.83
CA PRO A 14 5.90 35.10 -7.49
C PRO A 14 5.07 34.50 -6.33
N ALA A 15 4.04 33.69 -6.63
CA ALA A 15 3.18 33.05 -5.64
C ALA A 15 3.91 31.97 -4.82
N SER A 16 5.04 31.42 -5.28
CA SER A 16 5.69 30.26 -4.65
C SER A 16 6.49 30.56 -3.39
N ILE A 17 7.11 31.74 -3.25
CA ILE A 17 8.03 32.01 -2.12
C ILE A 17 7.26 32.35 -0.83
N SER A 18 6.18 33.14 -0.95
CA SER A 18 5.34 33.49 0.20
C SER A 18 4.60 32.28 0.77
N GLU A 19 4.16 31.36 -0.10
CA GLU A 19 3.55 30.08 0.28
C GLU A 19 4.56 29.17 0.99
N LEU A 20 5.77 29.00 0.43
CA LEU A 20 6.86 28.23 1.06
C LEU A 20 7.23 28.79 2.44
N ARG A 21 7.22 30.12 2.61
CA ARG A 21 7.48 30.75 3.92
C ARG A 21 6.38 30.42 4.93
N ALA A 22 5.12 30.54 4.53
CA ALA A 22 3.99 30.22 5.39
C ALA A 22 4.00 28.74 5.82
N GLU A 23 4.33 27.83 4.92
CA GLU A 23 4.50 26.40 5.24
C GLU A 23 5.68 26.16 6.20
N GLY A 24 6.80 26.86 5.98
CA GLY A 24 7.97 26.80 6.86
C GLY A 24 7.69 27.29 8.28
N ASP A 25 6.94 28.39 8.44
CA ASP A 25 6.52 28.91 9.74
C ASP A 25 5.59 27.93 10.48
N VAL A 26 4.66 27.30 9.76
CA VAL A 26 3.78 26.25 10.31
C VAL A 26 4.58 25.03 10.77
N LEU A 27 5.59 24.61 10.00
CA LEU A 27 6.47 23.49 10.37
C LEU A 27 7.29 23.81 11.62
N LEU A 28 7.86 25.02 11.70
CA LEU A 28 8.64 25.48 12.85
C LEU A 28 7.81 25.48 14.14
N GLU A 29 6.56 25.93 14.07
CA GLU A 29 5.63 25.92 15.21
C GLU A 29 5.31 24.48 15.66
N LYS A 30 5.09 23.55 14.73
CA LYS A 30 4.89 22.13 15.07
C LYS A 30 6.11 21.51 15.76
N ILE A 31 7.32 21.85 15.31
CA ILE A 31 8.58 21.39 15.94
C ILE A 31 8.67 21.91 17.38
N ARG A 32 8.37 23.20 17.62
CA ARG A 32 8.34 23.79 18.97
C ARG A 32 7.32 23.12 19.88
N GLN A 33 6.12 22.85 19.38
CA GLN A 33 5.09 22.16 20.15
C GLN A 33 5.51 20.74 20.54
N LEU A 34 6.15 20.00 19.63
CA LEU A 34 6.68 18.67 19.91
C LEU A 34 7.78 18.74 20.98
N HIS A 35 8.72 19.68 20.86
CA HIS A 35 9.77 19.91 21.85
C HIS A 35 9.19 20.18 23.24
N ASN A 36 8.18 21.06 23.34
CA ASN A 36 7.53 21.39 24.61
C ASN A 36 6.81 20.19 25.24
N LYS A 37 6.17 19.33 24.43
CA LYS A 37 5.55 18.09 24.90
C LYS A 37 6.57 17.10 25.45
N ILE A 38 7.72 16.95 24.75
CA ILE A 38 8.83 16.09 25.21
C ILE A 38 9.35 16.60 26.56
N LYS A 39 9.59 17.92 26.67
CA LYS A 39 10.05 18.54 27.92
C LYS A 39 9.07 18.33 29.07
N LEU A 40 7.78 18.55 28.84
CA LEU A 40 6.74 18.34 29.86
C LEU A 40 6.69 16.87 30.32
N SER A 41 6.83 15.93 29.37
CA SER A 41 6.90 14.49 29.67
C SER A 41 8.11 14.14 30.54
N CYS A 42 9.29 14.73 30.26
CA CYS A 42 10.49 14.60 31.09
C CYS A 42 10.26 15.13 32.50
N ASP A 43 9.71 16.34 32.64
CA ASP A 43 9.49 17.00 33.93
C ASP A 43 8.51 16.19 34.81
N VAL A 44 7.47 15.61 34.21
CA VAL A 44 6.53 14.72 34.90
C VAL A 44 7.23 13.45 35.39
N ARG A 45 8.07 12.82 34.57
CA ARG A 45 8.84 11.62 34.95
C ARG A 45 9.85 11.92 36.05
N LEU A 46 10.54 13.06 35.99
CA LEU A 46 11.48 13.51 37.02
C LEU A 46 10.79 13.74 38.36
N ARG A 47 9.58 14.31 38.37
CA ARG A 47 8.79 14.53 39.59
C ARG A 47 8.21 13.26 40.20
N GLN A 48 8.03 12.20 39.40
CA GLN A 48 7.47 10.92 39.87
C GLN A 48 8.49 10.01 40.58
N GLY A 49 9.77 10.39 40.67
CA GLY A 49 10.65 9.94 41.76
C GLY A 49 10.86 8.43 41.88
N GLY A 50 11.11 7.72 40.77
CA GLY A 50 11.57 6.33 40.78
C GLY A 50 12.97 6.24 40.19
N ALA A 51 14.01 6.31 41.02
CA ALA A 51 15.41 6.19 40.59
C ALA A 51 15.75 4.73 40.23
N SER A 52 15.21 4.23 39.12
CA SER A 52 15.75 3.06 38.43
C SER A 52 16.83 3.51 37.44
N GLY A 53 17.91 2.75 37.30
CA GLY A 53 18.99 3.03 36.34
C GLY A 53 18.47 3.20 34.89
N ASP A 54 17.39 2.51 34.55
CA ASP A 54 16.73 2.61 33.24
C ASP A 54 16.07 3.99 33.01
N THR A 55 15.63 4.64 34.10
CA THR A 55 15.03 5.98 34.02
C THR A 55 16.10 7.02 33.70
N MET A 56 17.32 6.85 34.24
CA MET A 56 18.46 7.71 33.92
C MET A 56 18.94 7.53 32.47
N ALA A 57 19.00 6.30 31.97
CA ALA A 57 19.34 6.04 30.58
C ALA A 57 18.31 6.66 29.61
N ALA A 58 17.01 6.49 29.91
CA ALA A 58 15.94 7.10 29.12
C ALA A 58 15.98 8.64 29.14
N LEU A 59 16.32 9.25 30.28
CA LEU A 59 16.49 10.70 30.39
C LEU A 59 17.69 11.21 29.59
N LEU A 60 18.80 10.47 29.57
CA LEU A 60 19.98 10.81 28.76
C LEU A 60 19.68 10.71 27.25
N SER A 61 18.98 9.66 26.82
CA SER A 61 18.54 9.52 25.42
C SER A 61 17.57 10.62 25.01
N LEU A 62 16.64 11.02 25.88
CA LEU A 62 15.73 12.15 25.60
C LEU A 62 16.47 13.49 25.60
N GLY A 63 17.48 13.67 26.44
CA GLY A 63 18.35 14.85 26.42
C GLY A 63 19.11 14.98 25.10
N ALA A 64 19.66 13.86 24.59
CA ALA A 64 20.31 13.82 23.29
C ALA A 64 19.34 14.13 22.14
N ALA A 65 18.13 13.56 22.17
CA ALA A 65 17.08 13.87 21.20
C ALA A 65 16.67 15.35 21.25
N SER A 66 16.52 15.93 22.44
CA SER A 66 16.23 17.36 22.62
C SER A 66 17.34 18.25 22.03
N GLY A 67 18.60 17.81 22.09
CA GLY A 67 19.73 18.49 21.44
C GLY A 67 19.61 18.46 19.92
N GLN A 68 19.30 17.30 19.34
CA GLN A 68 19.08 17.15 17.89
C GLN A 68 17.91 17.99 17.39
N PHE A 69 16.83 18.11 18.18
CA PHE A 69 15.69 18.96 17.84
C PHE A 69 16.06 20.45 17.78
N ARG A 70 16.91 20.94 18.69
CA ARG A 70 17.41 22.33 18.63
C ARG A 70 18.26 22.59 17.39
N VAL A 71 19.08 21.62 16.99
CA VAL A 71 19.87 21.72 15.76
C VAL A 71 18.94 21.77 14.53
N ALA A 72 17.91 20.92 14.49
CA ALA A 72 16.93 20.93 13.41
C ALA A 72 16.13 22.25 13.36
N GLU A 73 15.69 22.78 14.51
CA GLU A 73 15.02 24.09 14.60
C GLU A 73 15.92 25.21 14.07
N SER A 74 17.19 25.22 14.47
CA SER A 74 18.17 26.20 13.99
C SER A 74 18.42 26.09 12.48
N ALA A 75 18.46 24.87 11.93
CA ALA A 75 18.67 24.65 10.50
C ALA A 75 17.47 25.12 9.66
N VAL A 76 16.24 24.84 10.11
CA VAL A 76 15.01 25.31 9.45
C VAL A 76 14.92 26.83 9.52
N SER A 77 15.19 27.43 10.68
CA SER A 77 15.21 28.89 10.84
C SER A 77 16.26 29.54 9.94
N ALA A 78 17.47 28.98 9.86
CA ALA A 78 18.53 29.49 8.97
C ALA A 78 18.16 29.36 7.49
N GLY A 79 17.50 28.27 7.10
CA GLY A 79 16.97 28.10 5.73
C GLY A 79 15.91 29.14 5.37
N LEU A 80 15.02 29.47 6.32
CA LEU A 80 13.96 30.46 6.12
C LEU A 80 14.51 31.90 6.00
N GLU A 81 15.56 32.23 6.77
CA GLU A 81 16.31 33.48 6.66
C GLU A 81 17.07 33.57 5.31
N ALA A 82 17.67 32.47 4.85
CA ALA A 82 18.34 32.44 3.55
C ALA A 82 17.34 32.66 2.39
N ILE A 83 16.16 32.05 2.44
CA ILE A 83 15.08 32.29 1.47
C ILE A 83 14.64 33.75 1.50
N THR A 84 14.51 34.34 2.69
CA THR A 84 14.13 35.76 2.85
C THR A 84 15.20 36.69 2.29
N THR A 85 16.48 36.37 2.48
CA THR A 85 17.62 37.13 1.96
C THR A 85 17.69 37.06 0.42
N VAL A 86 17.49 35.88 -0.16
CA VAL A 86 17.45 35.69 -1.62
C VAL A 86 16.26 36.42 -2.24
N ALA A 87 15.11 36.45 -1.56
CA ALA A 87 13.93 37.18 -2.02
C ALA A 87 14.06 38.71 -1.89
N ALA A 88 14.96 39.20 -1.03
CA ALA A 88 15.22 40.64 -0.84
C ALA A 88 16.30 41.20 -1.80
N LEU A 89 17.01 40.34 -2.54
CA LEU A 89 17.92 40.77 -3.59
C LEU A 89 17.11 41.17 -4.83
N ASP A 90 17.09 42.47 -5.09
CA ASP A 90 16.43 43.10 -6.24
C ASP A 90 17.00 42.53 -7.56
N PRO A 91 16.18 42.03 -8.52
CA PRO A 91 16.67 41.50 -9.78
C PRO A 91 17.37 42.54 -10.68
N THR A 92 17.34 43.82 -10.32
CA THR A 92 17.85 44.92 -11.15
C THR A 92 19.33 45.25 -10.99
N GLU A 93 20.06 44.65 -10.04
CA GLU A 93 21.51 44.90 -9.87
C GLU A 93 22.46 43.80 -10.42
N GLN A 94 21.96 42.82 -11.20
CA GLN A 94 22.84 41.89 -11.94
C GLN A 94 23.16 42.32 -13.38
N ALA A 95 22.71 43.50 -13.83
CA ALA A 95 22.92 43.98 -15.19
C ALA A 95 23.93 45.15 -15.33
N SER A 96 24.64 45.56 -14.28
CA SER A 96 25.66 46.62 -14.40
C SER A 96 26.76 46.46 -13.35
N GLY A 97 27.83 45.74 -13.68
CA GLY A 97 28.94 45.66 -12.74
C GLY A 97 30.12 44.76 -13.02
N THR A 98 30.51 44.47 -14.26
CA THR A 98 31.87 43.93 -14.54
C THR A 98 32.40 44.36 -15.90
N ALA A 99 32.89 45.60 -15.97
CA ALA A 99 33.85 46.05 -16.97
C ALA A 99 34.72 47.17 -16.37
N ALA A 100 35.82 46.80 -15.70
CA ALA A 100 37.10 47.55 -15.61
C ALA A 100 38.02 46.96 -14.52
N ALA A 101 38.87 46.00 -14.90
CA ALA A 101 40.21 45.85 -14.33
C ALA A 101 41.06 45.07 -15.33
N ALA A 102 41.86 45.82 -16.08
CA ALA A 102 42.90 45.33 -16.97
C ALA A 102 44.20 45.01 -16.20
N LEU A 103 45.14 44.39 -16.92
CA LEU A 103 46.52 44.00 -16.60
C LEU A 103 46.57 42.57 -15.99
N ASP A 104 47.02 41.52 -16.67
CA ASP A 104 48.27 41.40 -17.44
C ASP A 104 48.20 40.16 -18.37
N GLY A 105 48.91 40.18 -19.51
CA GLY A 105 49.10 39.03 -20.42
C GLY A 105 50.23 38.10 -19.94
N PRO A 106 50.83 37.21 -20.77
CA PRO A 106 50.66 36.95 -22.22
C PRO A 106 50.39 35.42 -22.49
N GLN A 107 50.26 34.81 -23.68
CA GLN A 107 50.60 35.10 -25.07
C GLN A 107 49.95 34.01 -25.97
N HIS A 108 49.50 34.39 -27.18
CA HIS A 108 49.67 33.73 -28.50
C HIS A 108 49.47 32.19 -28.67
N THR A 109 48.92 31.61 -29.75
CA THR A 109 48.84 31.98 -31.19
C THR A 109 47.82 31.05 -31.90
N ASN A 110 47.10 31.61 -32.88
CA ASN A 110 46.85 31.05 -34.24
C ASN A 110 46.01 29.77 -34.39
N ASP A 111 45.24 29.56 -35.45
CA ASP A 111 44.62 30.39 -36.48
C ASP A 111 43.70 29.43 -37.25
N SER A 112 42.58 29.95 -37.77
CA SER A 112 42.04 29.71 -39.12
C SER A 112 41.82 28.26 -39.63
N GLY A 113 40.72 27.87 -40.27
CA GLY A 113 39.57 28.61 -40.78
C GLY A 113 38.57 27.63 -41.42
N SER A 114 37.31 28.08 -41.50
CA SER A 114 36.27 27.61 -42.43
C SER A 114 36.70 27.86 -43.90
N PRO A 115 36.05 27.34 -44.97
CA PRO A 115 34.59 27.22 -45.07
C PRO A 115 33.94 26.15 -45.98
N ALA A 116 32.62 25.99 -45.76
CA ALA A 116 31.48 25.95 -46.70
C ALA A 116 31.34 24.97 -47.89
N ALA A 117 30.07 24.54 -48.01
CA ALA A 117 29.23 24.36 -49.21
C ALA A 117 29.57 23.16 -50.14
N ALA A 118 28.73 22.12 -50.26
CA ALA A 118 27.38 22.03 -50.85
C ALA A 118 27.43 21.35 -52.24
N ILE A 119 26.26 20.81 -52.66
CA ILE A 119 25.79 20.59 -54.06
C ILE A 119 25.90 19.16 -54.65
N VAL A 120 24.70 18.54 -54.75
CA VAL A 120 24.07 17.88 -55.93
C VAL A 120 24.15 16.37 -56.18
N GLY A 121 22.95 15.85 -56.48
CA GLY A 121 22.68 14.87 -57.55
C GLY A 121 22.34 13.49 -56.98
N GLY A 122 21.19 12.85 -57.23
CA GLY A 122 20.25 12.98 -58.35
C GLY A 122 20.24 11.65 -59.13
N GLY A 123 19.07 11.04 -59.30
CA GLY A 123 18.81 9.91 -60.21
C GLY A 123 18.63 8.58 -59.48
N SER A 124 17.50 7.85 -59.49
CA SER A 124 16.48 7.51 -60.49
C SER A 124 16.63 6.06 -60.96
N GLY A 125 15.53 5.30 -60.81
CA GLY A 125 15.20 4.09 -61.56
C GLY A 125 15.81 2.80 -61.05
N SER A 126 15.26 1.61 -61.31
CA SER A 126 14.01 1.18 -61.95
C SER A 126 14.13 -0.33 -62.09
N GLY A 127 13.09 -1.09 -61.72
CA GLY A 127 12.93 -2.51 -62.08
C GLY A 127 13.92 -3.45 -61.39
N GLY A 128 13.65 -4.74 -61.22
CA GLY A 128 12.61 -5.55 -61.80
C GLY A 128 12.59 -6.90 -61.10
N GLU A 129 11.59 -7.64 -61.49
CA GLU A 129 10.98 -8.84 -60.94
C GLU A 129 11.77 -10.13 -61.25
N MET A 130 11.34 -11.21 -60.58
CA MET A 130 11.55 -12.64 -60.90
C MET A 130 12.89 -13.27 -60.48
N ASP A 131 13.01 -14.52 -60.08
CA ASP A 131 12.14 -15.57 -59.51
C ASP A 131 13.09 -16.77 -59.25
N VAL A 132 12.66 -17.75 -58.45
CA VAL A 132 12.87 -19.19 -58.70
C VAL A 132 14.25 -19.87 -58.38
N VAL A 133 14.17 -20.75 -57.35
CA VAL A 133 14.86 -22.05 -57.07
C VAL A 133 16.39 -22.10 -56.91
N ASP A 134 17.04 -23.10 -56.30
CA ASP A 134 16.73 -24.31 -55.51
C ASP A 134 18.07 -24.72 -54.85
N ALA A 135 17.98 -25.57 -53.82
CA ALA A 135 18.94 -26.61 -53.45
C ALA A 135 20.41 -26.29 -53.07
N SER A 136 20.69 -26.53 -51.79
CA SER A 136 21.92 -27.10 -51.17
C SER A 136 22.55 -28.27 -51.96
N PRO A 137 23.81 -28.74 -51.72
CA PRO A 137 24.45 -28.90 -50.40
C PRO A 137 26.00 -28.69 -50.34
N ASP A 138 26.57 -29.04 -49.18
CA ASP A 138 27.98 -29.37 -48.86
C ASP A 138 28.91 -28.27 -48.31
N GLY A 139 29.27 -28.42 -47.03
CA GLY A 139 30.53 -27.91 -46.44
C GLY A 139 31.64 -28.96 -46.55
N PRO A 140 32.76 -28.89 -45.80
CA PRO A 140 33.26 -27.82 -44.92
C PRO A 140 34.71 -27.40 -45.25
N ALA A 141 35.09 -26.16 -44.94
CA ALA A 141 36.50 -25.82 -44.72
C ALA A 141 36.60 -24.65 -43.73
N ALA A 142 37.33 -24.89 -42.66
CA ALA A 142 37.64 -23.92 -41.64
C ALA A 142 38.67 -22.91 -42.15
N GLU A 143 38.44 -21.62 -41.94
CA GLU A 143 39.53 -20.68 -41.76
C GLU A 143 39.12 -19.60 -40.74
N VAL A 144 40.04 -19.39 -39.82
CA VAL A 144 39.92 -18.59 -38.62
C VAL A 144 40.51 -17.22 -38.95
N ALA A 145 39.72 -16.15 -38.93
CA ALA A 145 40.27 -14.81 -38.82
C ALA A 145 39.24 -13.78 -38.31
N ALA A 146 39.56 -13.26 -37.12
CA ALA A 146 39.44 -11.88 -36.70
C ALA A 146 38.07 -11.17 -36.73
N ALA A 147 37.62 -10.88 -35.51
CA ALA A 147 36.69 -9.84 -35.12
C ALA A 147 36.72 -8.57 -35.99
N ASP A 148 35.54 -8.11 -36.38
CA ASP A 148 35.18 -6.71 -36.17
C ASP A 148 33.72 -6.61 -35.73
N SER A 149 33.51 -5.91 -34.63
CA SER A 149 32.23 -5.77 -33.95
C SER A 149 31.60 -4.47 -34.42
N ASP A 150 30.79 -4.53 -35.48
CA ASP A 150 29.95 -3.39 -35.83
C ASP A 150 28.62 -3.49 -35.07
N LEU A 151 28.63 -2.90 -33.87
CA LEU A 151 27.47 -2.67 -33.02
C LEU A 151 26.53 -1.68 -33.71
N SER A 152 25.72 -2.17 -34.64
CA SER A 152 24.51 -1.45 -35.07
C SER A 152 23.54 -1.44 -33.90
N VAL A 153 23.50 -0.30 -33.20
CA VAL A 153 22.52 0.00 -32.15
C VAL A 153 21.13 -0.08 -32.78
N ALA A 154 20.49 -1.24 -32.64
CA ALA A 154 19.08 -1.41 -32.96
C ALA A 154 18.29 -0.42 -32.11
N ALA A 155 17.68 0.56 -32.77
CA ALA A 155 16.77 1.50 -32.13
C ALA A 155 15.71 0.71 -31.33
N PRO A 156 15.39 1.11 -30.09
CA PRO A 156 14.37 0.42 -29.30
C PRO A 156 13.06 0.39 -30.08
N GLN A 157 12.45 -0.79 -30.18
CA GLN A 157 11.16 -0.96 -30.84
C GLN A 157 10.15 0.00 -30.20
N GLN A 158 9.85 1.09 -30.92
CA GLN A 158 8.82 2.00 -30.50
C GLN A 158 7.49 1.23 -30.47
N PRO A 159 6.77 1.21 -29.35
CA PRO A 159 5.43 0.64 -29.34
C PRO A 159 4.56 1.42 -30.34
N SER A 160 4.16 0.74 -31.41
CA SER A 160 3.31 1.30 -32.45
C SER A 160 1.87 1.33 -31.94
N TYR A 161 1.54 2.38 -31.19
CA TYR A 161 0.15 2.61 -30.81
C TYR A 161 -0.63 3.06 -32.05
N ARG A 162 -1.41 2.14 -32.63
CA ARG A 162 -2.34 2.46 -33.72
C ARG A 162 -3.54 3.20 -33.14
N GLN A 163 -3.65 4.49 -33.44
CA GLN A 163 -4.85 5.27 -33.13
C GLN A 163 -6.05 4.67 -33.87
N VAL A 164 -6.89 3.93 -33.16
CA VAL A 164 -8.12 3.29 -33.70
C VAL A 164 -9.35 4.19 -33.64
N HIS A 165 -9.25 5.35 -32.97
CA HIS A 165 -10.37 6.28 -32.85
C HIS A 165 -9.94 7.75 -33.01
N VAL A 166 -10.64 8.46 -33.89
CA VAL A 166 -10.47 9.89 -34.15
C VAL A 166 -11.78 10.57 -33.76
N SER A 167 -11.70 11.46 -32.77
CA SER A 167 -12.81 12.34 -32.37
C SER A 167 -13.40 13.04 -33.61
N GLY A 168 -14.69 12.87 -33.86
CA GLY A 168 -15.40 13.46 -34.99
C GLY A 168 -15.84 12.49 -36.09
N ARG A 169 -15.39 11.23 -36.08
CA ARG A 169 -16.01 10.18 -36.90
C ARG A 169 -17.13 9.51 -36.12
N GLN A 170 -18.29 9.37 -36.76
CA GLN A 170 -19.42 8.62 -36.23
C GLN A 170 -18.94 7.21 -35.87
N PRO A 171 -19.16 6.71 -34.64
CA PRO A 171 -18.71 5.38 -34.26
C PRO A 171 -19.26 4.38 -35.29
N PRO A 172 -18.45 3.45 -35.83
CA PRO A 172 -19.00 2.34 -36.60
C PRO A 172 -20.10 1.70 -35.77
N ASN A 173 -21.24 1.33 -36.38
CA ASN A 173 -22.52 0.85 -35.81
C ASN A 173 -22.38 -0.21 -34.69
N GLN A 174 -21.71 0.15 -33.62
CA GLN A 174 -21.46 -0.66 -32.47
C GLN A 174 -22.53 -0.29 -31.47
N PRO A 175 -23.05 -1.28 -30.73
CA PRO A 175 -24.02 -1.01 -29.70
C PRO A 175 -23.46 0.04 -28.72
N PRO A 176 -24.34 0.88 -28.13
CA PRO A 176 -23.98 1.88 -27.14
C PRO A 176 -22.96 1.32 -26.14
N GLY A 177 -21.93 2.09 -25.77
CA GLY A 177 -20.84 1.62 -24.90
C GLY A 177 -21.30 0.89 -23.62
N ARG A 178 -22.49 1.23 -23.11
CA ARG A 178 -23.18 0.55 -21.99
C ARG A 178 -23.53 -0.93 -22.21
N LEU A 179 -23.48 -1.43 -23.44
CA LEU A 179 -23.74 -2.83 -23.81
C LEU A 179 -22.47 -3.62 -24.10
N ARG A 180 -21.29 -3.01 -23.93
CA ARG A 180 -20.02 -3.63 -24.35
C ARG A 180 -19.32 -4.41 -23.26
N LEU A 181 -19.65 -4.14 -21.99
CA LEU A 181 -19.10 -4.89 -20.87
C LEU A 181 -20.10 -5.98 -20.47
N SER A 182 -19.62 -7.20 -20.47
CA SER A 182 -20.29 -8.34 -19.84
C SER A 182 -20.50 -8.05 -18.35
N ARG A 183 -21.43 -8.79 -17.75
CA ARG A 183 -21.72 -8.67 -16.32
C ARG A 183 -20.49 -8.99 -15.45
N ASP A 184 -19.66 -9.92 -15.89
CA ASP A 184 -18.46 -10.33 -15.16
C ASP A 184 -17.37 -9.26 -15.26
N GLU A 185 -17.20 -8.63 -16.43
CA GLU A 185 -16.32 -7.47 -16.58
C GLU A 185 -16.77 -6.31 -15.69
N LEU A 186 -18.08 -6.03 -15.62
CA LEU A 186 -18.60 -5.02 -14.70
C LEU A 186 -18.37 -5.41 -13.23
N ALA A 187 -18.56 -6.68 -12.87
CA ALA A 187 -18.30 -7.16 -11.52
C ALA A 187 -16.81 -6.98 -11.14
N ASN A 188 -15.89 -7.21 -12.07
CA ASN A 188 -14.46 -6.96 -11.89
C ASN A 188 -14.15 -5.47 -11.71
N VAL A 189 -14.75 -4.60 -12.53
CA VAL A 189 -14.59 -3.14 -12.40
C VAL A 189 -15.09 -2.67 -11.04
N PHE A 190 -16.30 -3.08 -10.63
CA PHE A 190 -16.87 -2.68 -9.34
C PHE A 190 -16.23 -3.38 -8.14
N GLY A 191 -15.58 -4.53 -8.34
CA GLY A 191 -14.82 -5.22 -7.29
C GLY A 191 -13.60 -4.44 -6.80
N SER A 192 -13.14 -3.44 -7.56
CA SER A 192 -12.05 -2.53 -7.14
C SER A 192 -12.50 -1.43 -6.16
N PHE A 193 -13.79 -1.27 -5.94
CA PHE A 193 -14.33 -0.19 -5.12
C PHE A 193 -14.07 -0.44 -3.64
N HIS A 194 -14.12 0.58 -2.80
CA HIS A 194 -14.16 0.33 -1.36
C HIS A 194 -15.52 -0.30 -0.99
N PRO A 195 -15.62 -1.25 -0.03
CA PRO A 195 -16.90 -1.87 0.34
C PRO A 195 -18.02 -0.87 0.66
N TRP A 196 -17.66 0.27 1.26
CA TRP A 196 -18.63 1.32 1.53
C TRP A 196 -19.20 1.97 0.26
N GLU A 197 -18.34 2.27 -0.71
CA GLU A 197 -18.74 2.83 -1.99
C GLU A 197 -19.58 1.85 -2.79
N LEU A 198 -19.18 0.57 -2.78
CA LEU A 198 -19.94 -0.49 -3.43
C LEU A 198 -21.32 -0.65 -2.77
N THR A 199 -21.40 -0.59 -1.43
CA THR A 199 -22.68 -0.61 -0.69
C THR A 199 -23.57 0.55 -1.10
N HIS A 200 -23.00 1.76 -1.20
CA HIS A 200 -23.75 2.95 -1.57
C HIS A 200 -24.32 2.85 -2.99
N ARG A 201 -23.59 2.19 -3.89
CA ARG A 201 -24.01 1.96 -5.29
C ARG A 201 -24.93 0.75 -5.48
N ARG A 202 -25.21 -0.04 -4.44
CA ARG A 202 -26.02 -1.27 -4.52
C ARG A 202 -27.36 -1.10 -5.25
N ARG A 203 -28.07 0.02 -5.02
CA ARG A 203 -29.36 0.29 -5.68
C ARG A 203 -29.23 0.51 -7.19
N VAL A 204 -28.11 1.10 -7.62
CA VAL A 204 -27.85 1.43 -9.04
C VAL A 204 -27.32 0.21 -9.79
N LEU A 205 -26.43 -0.57 -9.15
CA LEU A 205 -25.83 -1.77 -9.75
C LEU A 205 -26.83 -2.93 -9.86
N GLY A 206 -27.83 -2.96 -8.98
CA GLY A 206 -28.70 -4.12 -8.80
C GLY A 206 -28.03 -5.20 -7.96
N GLN A 207 -28.86 -6.05 -7.33
CA GLN A 207 -28.39 -7.04 -6.35
C GLN A 207 -27.38 -8.02 -6.95
N ALA A 208 -27.67 -8.49 -8.16
CA ALA A 208 -26.96 -9.59 -8.79
C ALA A 208 -25.53 -9.19 -9.24
N LEU A 209 -25.35 -7.95 -9.70
CA LEU A 209 -24.03 -7.40 -10.02
C LEU A 209 -23.28 -6.98 -8.75
N PHE A 210 -23.98 -6.43 -7.76
CA PHE A 210 -23.39 -6.06 -6.47
C PHE A 210 -22.80 -7.29 -5.74
N ASP A 211 -23.54 -8.40 -5.68
CA ASP A 211 -23.05 -9.63 -5.03
C ASP A 211 -21.87 -10.22 -5.81
N ALA A 212 -21.92 -10.23 -7.15
CA ALA A 212 -20.80 -10.68 -7.98
C ALA A 212 -19.54 -9.83 -7.78
N ALA A 213 -19.69 -8.50 -7.74
CA ALA A 213 -18.59 -7.59 -7.48
C ALA A 213 -18.00 -7.78 -6.08
N ALA A 214 -18.86 -7.98 -5.06
CA ALA A 214 -18.42 -8.25 -3.69
C ALA A 214 -17.71 -9.61 -3.56
N ALA A 215 -18.11 -10.63 -4.33
CA ALA A 215 -17.45 -11.94 -4.35
C ALA A 215 -16.03 -11.89 -4.93
N ASN A 216 -15.70 -10.89 -5.75
CA ASN A 216 -14.38 -10.73 -6.34
C ASN A 216 -13.30 -10.20 -5.37
N TYR A 217 -13.67 -9.82 -4.15
CA TYR A 217 -12.69 -9.38 -3.16
C TYR A 217 -11.86 -10.57 -2.69
N THR A 218 -10.58 -10.55 -3.02
CA THR A 218 -9.58 -11.49 -2.49
C THR A 218 -8.81 -10.89 -1.31
N HIS A 219 -8.68 -9.57 -1.28
CA HIS A 219 -7.99 -8.82 -0.24
C HIS A 219 -8.90 -7.70 0.26
N LEU A 220 -9.00 -7.54 1.57
CA LEU A 220 -9.76 -6.46 2.19
C LEU A 220 -8.94 -5.82 3.29
N THR A 221 -8.78 -4.50 3.21
CA THR A 221 -8.12 -3.70 4.25
C THR A 221 -9.14 -2.91 5.05
N ILE A 222 -9.12 -3.10 6.38
CA ILE A 222 -9.83 -2.25 7.34
C ILE A 222 -8.84 -1.19 7.78
N ASP A 223 -8.86 -0.05 7.07
CA ASP A 223 -7.94 1.04 7.30
C ASP A 223 -8.42 1.94 8.44
N GLY A 224 -7.70 1.89 9.56
CA GLY A 224 -7.89 2.72 10.75
C GLY A 224 -7.01 3.94 10.81
N SER A 225 -6.22 4.19 9.76
CA SER A 225 -5.35 5.34 9.72
C SER A 225 -6.14 6.65 9.72
N ALA A 226 -5.48 7.73 10.12
CA ALA A 226 -6.06 9.07 9.99
C ALA A 226 -6.20 9.49 8.51
N LYS A 227 -5.43 8.85 7.62
CA LYS A 227 -5.39 9.16 6.19
C LYS A 227 -6.55 8.42 5.50
N GLY A 228 -7.12 9.01 4.44
CA GLY A 228 -8.16 8.35 3.63
C GLY A 228 -9.61 8.44 4.14
N GLY A 229 -9.88 8.88 5.37
CA GLY A 229 -11.24 9.21 5.83
C GLY A 229 -12.20 8.02 5.98
N VAL A 230 -11.76 6.78 5.73
CA VAL A 230 -12.59 5.57 5.85
C VAL A 230 -12.61 4.98 7.26
N ARG A 231 -11.72 5.42 8.16
CA ARG A 231 -11.66 4.99 9.57
C ARG A 231 -13.02 5.08 10.26
N GLN A 232 -13.71 6.23 10.14
CA GLN A 232 -15.01 6.42 10.77
C GLN A 232 -16.09 5.49 10.17
N LEU A 233 -15.96 5.15 8.89
CA LEU A 233 -16.89 4.24 8.22
C LEU A 233 -16.77 2.83 8.79
N TRP A 234 -15.54 2.35 8.97
CA TRP A 234 -15.27 1.05 9.59
C TRP A 234 -15.68 1.03 11.07
N GLY A 235 -15.31 2.06 11.84
CA GLY A 235 -15.62 2.17 13.26
C GLY A 235 -17.12 2.25 13.57
N ARG A 236 -17.91 2.79 12.63
CA ARG A 236 -19.38 2.89 12.75
C ARG A 236 -20.12 1.78 12.01
N MET A 237 -19.42 0.87 11.33
CA MET A 237 -20.08 -0.18 10.57
C MET A 237 -20.84 -1.12 11.52
N PRO A 238 -22.16 -1.26 11.38
CA PRO A 238 -22.90 -2.20 12.22
C PRO A 238 -22.41 -3.64 11.98
N HIS A 239 -22.22 -4.43 13.04
CA HIS A 239 -21.69 -5.80 12.90
C HIS A 239 -22.54 -6.68 12.00
N LYS A 240 -23.87 -6.51 11.99
CA LYS A 240 -24.77 -7.23 11.06
C LYS A 240 -24.48 -6.88 9.60
N THR A 241 -24.07 -5.64 9.33
CA THR A 241 -23.66 -5.19 7.99
C THR A 241 -22.30 -5.78 7.62
N ALA A 242 -21.34 -5.77 8.54
CA ALA A 242 -20.03 -6.39 8.37
C ALA A 242 -20.15 -7.91 8.11
N TYR A 243 -21.00 -8.60 8.86
CA TYR A 243 -21.30 -10.02 8.66
C TYR A 243 -21.86 -10.30 7.26
N LYS A 244 -22.85 -9.52 6.81
CA LYS A 244 -23.38 -9.63 5.44
C LYS A 244 -22.33 -9.33 4.37
N TRP A 245 -21.38 -8.46 4.66
CA TRP A 245 -20.24 -8.21 3.78
C TRP A 245 -19.33 -9.42 3.70
N GLY A 246 -19.00 -10.04 4.83
CA GLY A 246 -18.26 -11.29 4.88
C GLY A 246 -18.93 -12.39 4.07
N GLN A 247 -20.26 -12.51 4.17
CA GLN A 247 -21.02 -13.50 3.40
C GLN A 247 -20.91 -13.30 1.89
N ARG A 248 -20.82 -12.05 1.42
CA ARG A 248 -20.72 -11.74 -0.01
C ARG A 248 -19.30 -11.85 -0.52
N ALA A 249 -18.32 -11.52 0.31
CA ALA A 249 -16.90 -11.66 0.00
C ALA A 249 -16.43 -13.11 0.16
N SER A 250 -17.07 -14.02 -0.59
CA SER A 250 -16.84 -15.47 -0.50
C SER A 250 -15.47 -15.92 -1.00
N HIS A 251 -14.73 -15.08 -1.73
CA HIS A 251 -13.36 -15.36 -2.16
C HIS A 251 -12.31 -14.58 -1.37
N LEU A 252 -12.68 -13.97 -0.24
CA LEU A 252 -11.75 -13.22 0.59
C LEU A 252 -10.69 -14.16 1.16
N THR A 253 -9.43 -13.98 0.73
CA THR A 253 -8.29 -14.78 1.17
C THR A 253 -7.42 -14.06 2.20
N HIS A 254 -7.40 -12.72 2.17
CA HIS A 254 -6.60 -11.92 3.08
C HIS A 254 -7.42 -10.79 3.69
N LEU A 255 -7.52 -10.79 5.02
CA LEU A 255 -8.07 -9.68 5.78
C LEU A 255 -6.92 -8.94 6.49
N HIS A 256 -6.70 -7.69 6.10
CA HIS A 256 -5.69 -6.83 6.67
C HIS A 256 -6.33 -5.72 7.49
N THR A 257 -5.82 -5.43 8.68
CA THR A 257 -6.35 -4.36 9.56
C THR A 257 -5.22 -3.41 9.95
N ILE A 258 -5.37 -2.13 9.61
CA ILE A 258 -4.45 -1.08 10.05
C ILE A 258 -5.08 -0.45 11.29
N LEU A 259 -4.43 -0.60 12.43
CA LEU A 259 -4.90 -0.16 13.73
C LEU A 259 -4.43 1.28 14.00
N PRO A 260 -5.29 2.14 14.57
CA PRO A 260 -4.81 3.42 15.07
C PRO A 260 -3.84 3.20 16.24
N PHE A 261 -2.77 4.00 16.32
CA PHE A 261 -1.60 3.84 17.22
C PHE A 261 -1.89 3.67 18.72
N GLU A 262 -3.12 3.93 19.19
CA GLU A 262 -3.40 3.86 20.62
C GLU A 262 -3.51 2.41 21.11
N SER A 263 -2.55 2.04 21.96
CA SER A 263 -2.26 0.69 22.46
C SER A 263 -3.40 -0.05 23.18
N ILE A 264 -4.54 0.59 23.43
CA ILE A 264 -5.66 0.03 24.20
C ILE A 264 -6.93 -0.12 23.32
N SER A 265 -6.81 0.24 22.04
CA SER A 265 -7.98 0.37 21.21
C SER A 265 -8.49 -0.97 20.69
N ARG A 266 -9.68 -1.40 21.17
CA ARG A 266 -10.50 -2.46 20.56
C ARG A 266 -11.20 -1.99 19.28
N TRP A 267 -10.69 -0.96 18.62
CA TRP A 267 -11.31 -0.34 17.45
C TRP A 267 -11.58 -1.35 16.34
N CYS A 268 -12.79 -1.32 15.78
CA CYS A 268 -13.26 -2.26 14.77
C CYS A 268 -13.15 -3.75 15.11
N ARG A 269 -12.93 -4.13 16.39
CA ARG A 269 -12.79 -5.54 16.78
C ARG A 269 -13.99 -6.38 16.37
N GLY A 270 -15.20 -5.87 16.63
CA GLY A 270 -16.44 -6.53 16.23
C GLY A 270 -16.62 -6.61 14.71
N THR A 271 -16.14 -5.61 13.97
CA THR A 271 -16.28 -5.52 12.51
C THR A 271 -15.46 -6.57 11.78
N TRP A 272 -14.16 -6.69 12.07
CA TRP A 272 -13.31 -7.67 11.40
C TRP A 272 -13.68 -9.10 11.78
N VAL A 273 -14.06 -9.33 13.05
CA VAL A 273 -14.64 -10.61 13.50
C VAL A 273 -15.87 -10.93 12.67
N ALA A 274 -16.85 -10.03 12.59
CA ALA A 274 -18.07 -10.27 11.85
C ALA A 274 -17.83 -10.57 10.36
N LEU A 275 -16.85 -9.93 9.72
CA LEU A 275 -16.43 -10.23 8.34
C LEU A 275 -15.94 -11.67 8.18
N ILE A 276 -15.08 -12.14 9.09
CA ILE A 276 -14.57 -13.53 9.09
C ILE A 276 -15.71 -14.52 9.25
N GLU A 277 -16.59 -14.29 10.23
CA GLU A 277 -17.69 -15.22 10.52
C GLU A 277 -18.71 -15.26 9.39
N GLY A 278 -18.99 -14.12 8.77
CA GLY A 278 -19.83 -14.03 7.59
C GLY A 278 -19.25 -14.81 6.42
N ASN A 279 -17.95 -14.70 6.18
CA ASN A 279 -17.26 -15.45 5.12
C ASN A 279 -17.37 -16.96 5.34
N ALA A 280 -17.00 -17.44 6.53
CA ALA A 280 -17.10 -18.86 6.87
C ALA A 280 -18.54 -19.38 6.76
N ALA A 281 -19.54 -18.60 7.18
CA ALA A 281 -20.94 -18.99 7.07
C ALA A 281 -21.40 -19.12 5.61
N ALA A 282 -21.00 -18.21 4.72
CA ALA A 282 -21.34 -18.30 3.30
C ALA A 282 -20.67 -19.51 2.62
N ARG A 283 -19.40 -19.78 2.94
CA ARG A 283 -18.66 -20.93 2.43
C ARG A 283 -19.26 -22.26 2.90
N LYS A 284 -19.64 -22.33 4.17
CA LYS A 284 -20.40 -23.47 4.69
C LYS A 284 -21.70 -23.69 3.91
N ALA A 285 -22.47 -22.63 3.67
CA ALA A 285 -23.73 -22.73 2.93
C ALA A 285 -23.54 -23.22 1.48
N ILE A 286 -22.49 -22.74 0.79
CA ILE A 286 -22.14 -23.20 -0.56
C ILE A 286 -21.80 -24.71 -0.53
N ASN A 287 -20.96 -25.14 0.40
CA ASN A 287 -20.57 -26.54 0.53
C ASN A 287 -21.75 -27.45 0.88
N ASP A 288 -22.66 -26.99 1.74
CA ASP A 288 -23.85 -27.75 2.13
C ASP A 288 -24.82 -27.90 0.94
N GLU A 289 -24.93 -26.89 0.08
CA GLU A 289 -25.75 -26.95 -1.13
C GLU A 289 -25.12 -27.86 -2.21
N GLU A 290 -23.81 -27.76 -2.43
CA GLU A 290 -23.08 -28.66 -3.34
C GLU A 290 -23.26 -30.13 -2.94
N LYS A 291 -23.24 -30.44 -1.64
CA LYS A 291 -23.47 -31.80 -1.12
C LYS A 291 -24.88 -32.30 -1.38
N LYS A 292 -25.91 -31.44 -1.26
CA LYS A 292 -27.30 -31.83 -1.54
C LYS A 292 -27.51 -32.14 -3.01
N VAL A 293 -27.01 -31.28 -3.91
CA VAL A 293 -27.09 -31.51 -5.36
C VAL A 293 -26.42 -32.82 -5.75
N GLN A 294 -25.29 -33.16 -5.12
CA GLN A 294 -24.61 -34.45 -5.33
C GLN A 294 -25.38 -35.66 -4.82
N GLN A 295 -26.18 -35.51 -3.74
CA GLN A 295 -27.00 -36.59 -3.19
C GLN A 295 -28.27 -36.81 -4.03
N GLU A 296 -28.88 -35.74 -4.55
CA GLU A 296 -30.11 -35.80 -5.34
C GLU A 296 -29.86 -36.22 -6.80
N GLY A 297 -28.72 -35.86 -7.39
CA GLY A 297 -28.34 -36.28 -8.76
C GLY A 297 -27.82 -37.72 -8.90
N GLY A 298 -27.88 -38.51 -7.82
CA GLY A 298 -27.21 -39.82 -7.71
C GLY A 298 -27.94 -41.04 -8.28
N GLU A 299 -29.13 -40.89 -8.89
CA GLU A 299 -29.90 -42.04 -9.39
C GLU A 299 -29.78 -42.33 -10.90
N GLU A 300 -29.20 -41.45 -11.73
CA GLU A 300 -29.05 -41.70 -13.19
C GLU A 300 -27.59 -41.84 -13.66
N GLY A 301 -26.99 -42.99 -13.34
CA GLY A 301 -26.30 -43.86 -14.31
C GLY A 301 -25.16 -43.35 -15.21
N THR A 302 -24.63 -42.13 -15.06
CA THR A 302 -23.52 -41.63 -15.91
C THR A 302 -22.28 -41.22 -15.12
N ALA A 303 -21.12 -41.51 -15.69
CA ALA A 303 -19.81 -41.58 -15.06
C ALA A 303 -19.51 -40.43 -14.07
N ARG A 304 -19.25 -40.83 -12.82
CA ARG A 304 -18.82 -39.99 -11.70
C ARG A 304 -17.57 -39.18 -12.11
N PRO A 305 -17.60 -37.84 -12.17
CA PRO A 305 -16.38 -37.07 -12.35
C PRO A 305 -15.46 -37.34 -11.16
N ALA A 306 -14.29 -37.91 -11.44
CA ALA A 306 -13.29 -38.26 -10.45
C ALA A 306 -12.75 -36.98 -9.80
N HIS A 307 -12.64 -37.00 -8.46
CA HIS A 307 -11.96 -36.00 -7.62
C HIS A 307 -12.67 -34.65 -7.42
N HIS A 308 -13.88 -34.65 -6.84
CA HIS A 308 -14.37 -33.43 -6.18
C HIS A 308 -13.62 -33.25 -4.86
N VAL A 309 -12.61 -32.38 -4.84
CA VAL A 309 -11.93 -31.96 -3.61
C VAL A 309 -12.94 -31.17 -2.78
N PRO A 310 -13.20 -31.53 -1.51
CA PRO A 310 -14.05 -30.73 -0.64
C PRO A 310 -13.50 -29.30 -0.55
N GLN A 311 -14.34 -28.33 -0.89
CA GLN A 311 -13.95 -26.93 -0.75
C GLN A 311 -13.84 -26.56 0.75
N PRO A 312 -12.90 -25.69 1.13
CA PRO A 312 -12.70 -25.34 2.54
C PRO A 312 -13.90 -24.55 3.11
N ALA A 313 -14.08 -24.66 4.43
CA ALA A 313 -15.20 -24.04 5.16
C ALA A 313 -15.09 -22.51 5.32
N SER A 314 -13.91 -21.94 5.04
CA SER A 314 -13.67 -20.50 4.88
C SER A 314 -12.69 -20.30 3.72
N SER A 315 -12.72 -19.15 3.05
CA SER A 315 -11.73 -18.80 2.04
C SER A 315 -10.51 -18.07 2.62
N ILE A 316 -10.62 -17.53 3.84
CA ILE A 316 -9.59 -16.69 4.45
C ILE A 316 -8.38 -17.53 4.83
N LYS A 317 -7.21 -17.13 4.33
CA LYS A 317 -5.91 -17.75 4.56
C LYS A 317 -5.02 -16.94 5.49
N VAL A 318 -5.09 -15.61 5.37
CA VAL A 318 -4.20 -14.69 6.09
C VAL A 318 -5.03 -13.63 6.81
N ILE A 319 -4.72 -13.43 8.08
CA ILE A 319 -5.15 -12.26 8.87
C ILE A 319 -3.89 -11.51 9.27
N SER A 320 -3.79 -10.23 8.95
CA SER A 320 -2.64 -9.42 9.37
C SER A 320 -3.06 -8.09 9.96
N PHE A 321 -2.28 -7.63 10.92
CA PHE A 321 -2.45 -6.36 11.60
C PHE A 321 -1.21 -5.50 11.42
N ASP A 322 -1.40 -4.19 11.24
CA ASP A 322 -0.33 -3.20 11.26
C ASP A 322 -0.76 -2.00 12.11
N ASP A 323 0.19 -1.21 12.60
CA ASP A 323 -0.07 -0.01 13.38
C ASP A 323 0.12 1.25 12.52
N ASP A 324 -0.83 2.20 12.58
CA ASP A 324 -0.67 3.54 12.00
C ASP A 324 0.08 4.46 12.97
N HIS A 325 1.41 4.49 12.86
CA HIS A 325 2.30 5.29 13.73
C HIS A 325 2.05 6.80 13.72
N ASP A 326 1.32 7.34 12.74
CA ASP A 326 1.11 8.78 12.59
C ASP A 326 -0.11 9.31 13.37
N SER A 327 -0.94 8.43 13.95
CA SER A 327 -2.21 8.83 14.55
C SER A 327 -2.13 9.03 16.07
N SER A 328 -2.29 10.28 16.54
CA SER A 328 -2.51 10.58 17.97
C SER A 328 -4.00 10.84 18.20
N PHE A 329 -4.81 9.78 18.31
CA PHE A 329 -6.26 9.94 18.41
C PHE A 329 -6.87 9.08 19.52
N ARG A 330 -7.52 9.76 20.47
CA ARG A 330 -8.27 9.15 21.58
C ARG A 330 -9.46 8.36 21.08
N CYS A 331 -9.39 7.04 21.24
CA CYS A 331 -10.25 6.15 20.46
C CYS A 331 -11.68 5.95 21.02
N ASP A 332 -12.66 5.98 20.11
CA ASP A 332 -14.01 5.43 20.33
C ASP A 332 -13.91 3.91 20.52
N THR A 333 -14.53 3.39 21.59
CA THR A 333 -14.60 1.95 21.83
C THR A 333 -15.57 1.33 20.83
N SER A 334 -15.08 0.42 19.99
CA SER A 334 -15.96 -0.40 19.14
C SER A 334 -16.91 -1.21 20.01
N ALA A 335 -18.13 -1.42 19.52
CA ALA A 335 -19.03 -2.39 20.13
C ALA A 335 -18.40 -3.78 20.16
N GLU A 336 -18.74 -4.56 21.18
CA GLU A 336 -18.32 -5.95 21.33
C GLU A 336 -18.88 -6.81 20.17
N PRO A 337 -18.13 -7.82 19.70
CA PRO A 337 -18.58 -8.69 18.61
C PRO A 337 -19.95 -9.31 18.89
N LEU A 338 -20.68 -9.68 17.82
CA LEU A 338 -21.96 -10.40 17.93
C LEU A 338 -21.81 -11.70 18.75
N PRO A 339 -22.90 -12.24 19.33
CA PRO A 339 -22.83 -13.47 20.13
C PRO A 339 -22.05 -14.58 19.43
N PRO A 340 -21.27 -15.36 20.19
CA PRO A 340 -20.36 -16.34 19.62
C PRO A 340 -21.10 -17.44 18.86
N SER A 341 -20.65 -17.70 17.63
CA SER A 341 -20.97 -18.92 16.88
C SER A 341 -19.69 -19.75 16.74
N PRO A 342 -19.77 -21.08 16.73
CA PRO A 342 -18.67 -21.90 16.23
C PRO A 342 -18.37 -21.53 14.78
N VAL A 343 -17.10 -21.35 14.46
CA VAL A 343 -16.63 -20.98 13.12
C VAL A 343 -15.51 -21.92 12.71
N ASP A 344 -15.61 -22.45 11.49
CA ASP A 344 -14.59 -23.28 10.89
C ASP A 344 -13.73 -22.43 9.95
N LEU A 345 -12.48 -22.20 10.37
CA LEU A 345 -11.44 -21.50 9.64
C LEU A 345 -10.39 -22.50 9.14
N SER A 346 -10.83 -23.63 8.60
CA SER A 346 -9.98 -24.70 8.07
C SER A 346 -8.93 -24.26 7.04
N ASN A 347 -9.09 -23.08 6.43
CA ASN A 347 -8.18 -22.52 5.45
C ASN A 347 -7.24 -21.44 6.01
N LEU A 348 -7.43 -21.02 7.26
CA LEU A 348 -6.59 -20.01 7.89
C LEU A 348 -5.21 -20.62 8.17
N GLU A 349 -4.20 -20.10 7.49
CA GLU A 349 -2.82 -20.56 7.56
C GLU A 349 -1.97 -19.62 8.42
N GLU A 350 -2.27 -18.32 8.40
CA GLU A 350 -1.39 -17.32 9.00
C GLU A 350 -2.15 -16.19 9.70
N VAL A 351 -1.68 -15.83 10.90
CA VAL A 351 -2.11 -14.67 11.67
C VAL A 351 -0.86 -13.88 12.06
N HIS A 352 -0.75 -12.65 11.56
CA HIS A 352 0.42 -11.80 11.74
C HIS A 352 0.14 -10.58 12.61
N ASN A 353 1.05 -10.29 13.53
CA ASN A 353 1.12 -9.09 14.37
C ASN A 353 -0.17 -8.80 15.16
N MET A 354 -0.92 -9.83 15.52
CA MET A 354 -2.19 -9.66 16.21
C MET A 354 -1.99 -9.03 17.59
N PRO A 355 -2.68 -7.93 17.93
CA PRO A 355 -2.61 -7.40 19.29
C PRO A 355 -3.14 -8.42 20.30
N CYS A 356 -2.51 -8.50 21.46
CA CYS A 356 -2.90 -9.46 22.51
C CYS A 356 -4.36 -9.27 22.94
N GLN A 357 -4.85 -8.03 22.98
CA GLN A 357 -6.25 -7.70 23.27
C GLN A 357 -7.26 -8.15 22.18
N TYR A 358 -6.77 -8.43 20.96
CA TYR A 358 -7.57 -8.98 19.86
C TYR A 358 -7.57 -10.50 19.93
N ALA A 359 -6.54 -11.12 20.48
CA ALA A 359 -6.50 -12.56 20.71
C ALA A 359 -7.69 -13.05 21.57
N ALA A 360 -8.12 -12.21 22.52
CA ALA A 360 -9.28 -12.44 23.38
C ALA A 360 -10.61 -12.65 22.63
N VAL A 361 -10.70 -12.39 21.31
CA VAL A 361 -11.93 -12.69 20.54
C VAL A 361 -12.29 -14.17 20.55
N ARG A 362 -11.31 -15.06 20.78
CA ARG A 362 -11.50 -16.50 20.96
C ARG A 362 -11.71 -16.91 22.42
N ALA A 363 -11.59 -15.99 23.37
CA ALA A 363 -11.86 -16.30 24.77
C ALA A 363 -13.37 -16.51 25.01
N GLY A 364 -13.70 -17.30 26.03
CA GLY A 364 -15.08 -17.57 26.42
C GLY A 364 -15.78 -18.60 25.53
N ARG A 365 -16.96 -18.26 25.00
CA ARG A 365 -17.81 -19.21 24.26
C ARG A 365 -17.58 -19.22 22.74
N ARG A 366 -16.70 -18.36 22.20
CA ARG A 366 -16.41 -18.33 20.76
C ARG A 366 -15.40 -19.41 20.42
N VAL A 367 -15.81 -20.38 19.61
CA VAL A 367 -14.96 -21.50 19.21
C VAL A 367 -14.60 -21.34 17.74
N TRP A 368 -13.40 -20.84 17.47
CA TRP A 368 -12.83 -20.83 16.12
C TRP A 368 -11.92 -22.05 15.97
N ARG A 369 -12.19 -22.89 14.96
CA ARG A 369 -11.33 -24.02 14.61
C ARG A 369 -10.42 -23.59 13.46
N ALA A 370 -9.11 -23.64 13.66
CA ALA A 370 -8.12 -23.26 12.65
C ALA A 370 -7.01 -24.33 12.57
N PRO A 371 -7.34 -25.56 12.13
CA PRO A 371 -6.41 -26.69 12.17
C PRO A 371 -5.15 -26.51 11.31
N ARG A 372 -5.21 -25.63 10.29
CA ARG A 372 -4.09 -25.35 9.38
C ARG A 372 -3.25 -24.13 9.79
N LEU A 373 -3.53 -23.52 10.94
CA LEU A 373 -2.78 -22.35 11.39
C LEU A 373 -1.34 -22.75 11.69
N ARG A 374 -0.41 -22.26 10.86
CA ARG A 374 1.03 -22.53 10.96
C ARG A 374 1.84 -21.33 11.44
N VAL A 375 1.37 -20.10 11.20
CA VAL A 375 2.04 -18.88 11.66
C VAL A 375 1.09 -18.10 12.56
N LEU A 376 1.54 -17.82 13.78
CA LEU A 376 0.84 -16.94 14.72
C LEU A 376 1.86 -16.00 15.38
N THR A 377 1.78 -14.72 15.04
CA THR A 377 2.62 -13.68 15.67
C THR A 377 1.76 -12.63 16.35
N PHE A 378 2.24 -12.13 17.49
CA PHE A 378 1.58 -11.10 18.27
C PHE A 378 2.35 -9.79 18.17
N GLY A 379 1.63 -8.69 17.98
CA GLY A 379 2.20 -7.35 17.95
C GLY A 379 2.64 -6.88 19.35
N ARG A 380 3.61 -5.96 19.39
CA ARG A 380 4.10 -5.36 20.63
C ARG A 380 3.04 -4.46 21.26
N GLU A 381 2.41 -4.91 22.36
CA GLU A 381 1.59 -4.03 23.19
C GLU A 381 2.42 -3.33 24.27
N GLN A 382 2.40 -1.99 24.27
CA GLN A 382 2.94 -1.20 25.36
C GLN A 382 1.93 -1.09 26.51
N GLY A 383 2.26 -1.65 27.68
CA GLY A 383 1.59 -1.34 28.94
C GLY A 383 0.57 -2.35 29.47
N TYR A 384 0.45 -3.55 28.88
CA TYR A 384 -0.39 -4.61 29.45
C TYR A 384 0.34 -5.44 30.51
N GLY A 385 -0.40 -5.82 31.55
CA GLY A 385 0.08 -6.76 32.57
C GLY A 385 0.32 -8.15 31.96
N VAL A 386 1.46 -8.76 32.30
CA VAL A 386 1.91 -10.06 31.76
C VAL A 386 0.90 -11.19 31.99
N GLU A 387 0.01 -11.07 32.97
CA GLU A 387 -0.93 -12.13 33.34
C GLU A 387 -2.11 -12.26 32.37
N ASP A 388 -2.69 -11.15 31.89
CA ASP A 388 -3.81 -11.15 30.93
C ASP A 388 -3.39 -11.71 29.57
N ILE A 389 -2.12 -11.53 29.21
CA ILE A 389 -1.53 -12.02 27.95
C ILE A 389 -1.57 -13.55 27.90
N LYS A 390 -1.24 -14.23 29.01
CA LYS A 390 -1.15 -15.70 29.04
C LYS A 390 -2.49 -16.38 28.75
N SER A 391 -3.58 -15.89 29.33
CA SER A 391 -4.91 -16.50 29.17
C SER A 391 -5.46 -16.36 27.75
N ASN A 392 -5.14 -15.27 27.04
CA ASN A 392 -5.68 -15.04 25.71
C ASN A 392 -4.91 -15.82 24.63
N HIS A 393 -3.61 -16.04 24.85
CA HIS A 393 -2.77 -16.77 23.89
C HIS A 393 -3.07 -18.27 23.89
N SER A 394 -3.35 -18.85 25.07
CA SER A 394 -3.65 -20.28 25.18
C SER A 394 -4.87 -20.68 24.33
N CYS A 395 -5.91 -19.85 24.28
CA CYS A 395 -7.10 -20.12 23.46
C CYS A 395 -6.82 -20.22 21.96
N TRP A 396 -5.79 -19.53 21.44
CA TRP A 396 -5.36 -19.68 20.05
C TRP A 396 -4.55 -20.97 19.87
N MET A 397 -3.60 -21.23 20.76
CA MET A 397 -2.70 -22.38 20.69
C MET A 397 -3.45 -23.72 20.82
N GLU A 398 -4.49 -23.80 21.67
CA GLU A 398 -5.24 -25.04 21.90
C GLU A 398 -5.88 -25.64 20.64
N ALA A 399 -6.10 -24.86 19.58
CA ALA A 399 -6.70 -25.37 18.34
C ALA A 399 -5.72 -25.45 17.16
N CYS A 400 -4.43 -25.25 17.40
CA CYS A 400 -3.41 -25.27 16.35
C CYS A 400 -2.60 -26.57 16.45
N GLU A 401 -2.88 -27.52 15.56
CA GLU A 401 -2.18 -28.81 15.53
C GLU A 401 -0.81 -28.73 14.82
N HIS A 402 -0.57 -27.68 14.04
CA HIS A 402 0.55 -27.57 13.10
C HIS A 402 1.29 -26.22 13.19
N LEU A 403 1.41 -25.65 14.38
CA LEU A 403 2.04 -24.34 14.55
C LEU A 403 3.56 -24.42 14.31
N GLU A 404 4.02 -23.87 13.19
CA GLU A 404 5.43 -23.84 12.77
C GLU A 404 6.17 -22.63 13.36
N LYS A 405 5.50 -21.47 13.38
CA LYS A 405 6.06 -20.22 13.91
C LYS A 405 5.10 -19.62 14.93
N PHE A 406 5.61 -19.47 16.15
CA PHE A 406 4.98 -18.73 17.23
C PHE A 406 5.94 -17.64 17.68
N ASP A 407 5.57 -16.39 17.46
CA ASP A 407 6.38 -15.24 17.88
C ASP A 407 5.54 -14.34 18.79
N VAL A 408 5.90 -14.32 20.06
CA VAL A 408 5.41 -13.32 21.01
C VAL A 408 6.57 -12.37 21.19
N ASP A 409 6.47 -11.19 20.59
CA ASP A 409 7.54 -10.20 20.57
C ASP A 409 8.06 -9.97 22.01
N THR A 410 9.20 -10.59 22.32
CA THR A 410 9.47 -11.21 23.64
C THR A 410 10.11 -10.24 24.63
N ILE A 411 10.13 -8.95 24.32
CA ILE A 411 10.87 -7.93 25.07
C ILE A 411 10.35 -7.79 26.52
N LEU A 412 9.12 -8.23 26.80
CA LEU A 412 8.56 -8.28 28.15
C LEU A 412 8.90 -9.56 28.94
N LEU A 413 9.25 -10.66 28.27
CA LEU A 413 9.59 -11.92 28.94
C LEU A 413 11.08 -11.99 29.35
N SER A 414 11.98 -11.35 28.60
CA SER A 414 13.40 -11.26 28.96
C SER A 414 13.64 -10.48 30.26
N VAL A 415 12.86 -9.42 30.52
CA VAL A 415 12.92 -8.65 31.77
C VAL A 415 12.52 -9.50 32.98
N LYS A 416 11.57 -10.44 32.82
CA LYS A 416 11.12 -11.30 33.93
C LYS A 416 12.05 -12.49 34.17
N GLN A 417 12.71 -13.02 33.14
CA GLN A 417 13.74 -14.06 33.31
C GLN A 417 15.05 -13.50 33.90
N GLY A 418 15.39 -12.25 33.61
CA GLY A 418 16.50 -11.53 34.27
C GLY A 418 16.24 -11.22 35.74
N LEU A 419 14.99 -10.93 36.12
CA LEU A 419 14.64 -10.66 37.53
C LEU A 419 14.52 -11.92 38.41
N LEU A 420 14.26 -13.09 37.81
CA LEU A 420 14.22 -14.37 38.52
C LEU A 420 15.59 -15.06 38.65
N SER A 421 16.64 -14.47 38.06
CA SER A 421 18.03 -14.95 38.18
C SER A 421 18.87 -14.15 39.19
N PHE A 422 18.26 -13.21 39.92
CA PHE A 422 18.88 -12.42 41.00
C PHE A 422 18.25 -12.62 42.40
N SER A 423 17.40 -13.65 42.58
CA SER A 423 16.83 -14.03 43.87
C SER A 423 17.38 -15.33 44.42
#